data_AF-A0A2M6Y9G7-F1
#
_entry.id   AF-A0A2M6Y9G7-F1
#
_cell.length_a   1.000
_cell.length_b   1.000
_cell.length_c   1.000
_cell.angle_alpha   90.00
_cell.angle_beta   90.00
_cell.angle_gamma   90.00
#
_symmetry.space_group_name_H-M   'P 1'
#
loop_
_entity.id
_entity.type
_entity.pdbx_description
1 polymer ?
#
loop_
_entity_poly.entity_id
_entity_poly.type
_entity_poly.pdbx_seq_one_letter_code
_entity_poly.pdbx_strand_id
1 'polypeptide(L)'
;MDYFILYIIGGIILLSFIFWVSEKYSKAKNKRRQKRLDEIAYDTLGDFDFNKEKEEIKSIGSRYVSEEYRCPRCGGMMVMRSGIYGKFWGCNHYPECRYTRNIKS
;
A
#
# COMPACT_ATOMS: atom_id res chain seq x y z
N MET A 1 -32.32 -49.20 18.87
CA MET A 1 -31.16 -48.61 18.18
C MET A 1 -31.57 -47.42 17.30
N ASP A 2 -32.86 -47.24 17.01
CA ASP A 2 -33.36 -46.28 16.01
C ASP A 2 -33.40 -44.82 16.49
N TYR A 3 -33.56 -44.59 17.80
CA TYR A 3 -33.55 -43.25 18.39
C TYR A 3 -32.20 -42.54 18.27
N PHE A 4 -31.10 -43.30 18.29
CA PHE A 4 -29.75 -42.76 18.13
C PHE A 4 -29.53 -42.26 16.69
N ILE A 5 -30.04 -43.00 15.70
CA ILE A 5 -29.94 -42.63 14.29
C ILE A 5 -30.80 -41.38 13.99
N LEU A 6 -32.01 -41.30 14.56
CA LEU A 6 -32.88 -40.12 14.43
C LEU A 6 -32.25 -38.86 15.07
N TYR A 7 -31.53 -39.00 16.18
CA TYR A 7 -30.83 -37.88 16.83
C TYR A 7 -29.65 -37.36 15.98
N ILE A 8 -28.88 -38.26 15.37
CA ILE A 8 -27.76 -37.89 14.49
C ILE A 8 -28.25 -37.23 13.20
N ILE A 9 -29.28 -37.78 12.56
CA ILE A 9 -29.85 -37.21 11.32
C ILE A 9 -30.49 -35.85 11.62
N GLY A 10 -31.23 -35.72 12.73
CA GLY A 10 -31.83 -34.45 13.16
C GLY A 10 -30.78 -33.37 13.45
N GLY A 11 -29.67 -33.74 14.09
CA GLY A 11 -28.55 -32.83 14.36
C GLY A 11 -27.86 -32.32 13.11
N ILE A 12 -27.65 -33.19 12.11
CA ILE A 12 -27.05 -32.81 10.81
C ILE A 12 -27.95 -31.83 10.06
N ILE A 13 -29.27 -32.09 10.01
CA ILE A 13 -30.24 -31.19 9.35
C ILE A 13 -30.26 -29.82 10.03
N LEU A 14 -30.23 -29.77 11.38
CA LEU A 14 -30.21 -28.52 12.13
C LEU A 14 -28.91 -27.72 11.89
N LEU A 15 -27.76 -28.39 11.88
CA LEU A 15 -26.47 -27.74 11.62
C LEU A 15 -26.34 -27.26 10.17
N SER A 16 -26.83 -28.04 9.20
CA SER A 16 -26.91 -27.60 7.80
C SER A 16 -27.86 -26.41 7.62
N PHE A 17 -28.97 -26.39 8.35
CA PHE A 17 -29.92 -25.27 8.32
C PHE A 17 -29.32 -23.99 8.95
N ILE A 18 -28.66 -24.11 10.11
CA ILE A 18 -27.97 -22.99 10.76
C ILE A 18 -26.82 -22.46 9.89
N PHE A 19 -26.04 -23.34 9.25
CA PHE A 19 -24.97 -22.96 8.33
C PHE A 19 -25.52 -22.23 7.10
N TRP A 20 -26.60 -22.75 6.48
CA TRP A 20 -27.27 -22.10 5.35
C TRP A 20 -27.87 -20.73 5.70
N VAL A 21 -28.48 -20.61 6.89
CA VAL A 21 -29.00 -19.33 7.41
C VAL A 21 -27.86 -18.32 7.62
N SER A 22 -26.75 -18.74 8.20
CA SER A 22 -25.56 -17.90 8.38
C SER A 22 -24.98 -17.44 7.04
N GLU A 23 -24.86 -18.35 6.08
CA GLU A 23 -24.33 -18.09 4.74
C GLU A 23 -25.19 -17.09 3.96
N LYS A 24 -26.53 -17.16 4.11
CA LYS A 24 -27.46 -16.22 3.48
C LYS A 24 -27.46 -14.83 4.12
N TYR A 25 -27.21 -14.72 5.43
CA TYR A 25 -27.25 -13.44 6.14
C TYR A 25 -26.08 -12.49 5.78
N SER A 26 -24.91 -13.02 5.40
CA SER A 26 -23.71 -12.20 5.10
C SER A 26 -23.84 -11.31 3.84
N LYS A 27 -24.67 -11.69 2.87
CA LYS A 27 -24.71 -11.04 1.53
C LYS A 27 -25.62 -9.81 1.42
N ALA A 28 -26.10 -9.25 2.53
CA ALA A 28 -27.07 -8.13 2.54
C ALA A 28 -26.48 -6.73 2.85
N LYS A 29 -25.17 -6.51 2.71
CA LYS A 29 -24.57 -5.15 2.83
C LYS A 29 -24.66 -4.35 1.52
N ASN A 30 -25.80 -3.68 1.36
CA ASN A 30 -25.95 -2.30 0.90
C ASN A 30 -25.11 -1.81 -0.32
N LYS A 31 -25.39 -2.38 -1.51
CA LYS A 31 -24.86 -1.92 -2.83
C LYS A 31 -25.24 -0.47 -3.21
N ARG A 32 -26.15 0.23 -2.51
CA ARG A 32 -26.60 1.59 -2.88
C ARG A 32 -25.67 2.71 -2.41
N ARG A 33 -24.92 2.51 -1.32
CA ARG A 33 -24.07 3.57 -0.74
C ARG A 33 -22.71 3.69 -1.44
N GLN A 34 -22.23 2.59 -2.05
CA GLN A 34 -20.96 2.57 -2.78
C GLN A 34 -21.02 3.42 -4.07
N LYS A 35 -22.10 3.29 -4.86
CA LYS A 35 -22.28 4.06 -6.10
C LYS A 35 -22.19 5.57 -5.93
N ARG A 36 -22.67 6.10 -4.80
CA ARG A 36 -22.65 7.54 -4.52
C ARG A 36 -21.26 8.04 -4.14
N LEU A 37 -20.42 7.18 -3.55
CA LEU A 37 -19.04 7.52 -3.18
C LEU A 37 -18.12 7.54 -4.40
N ASP A 38 -18.30 6.60 -5.33
CA ASP A 38 -17.48 6.54 -6.55
C ASP A 38 -17.77 7.76 -7.48
N GLU A 39 -19.02 8.23 -7.49
CA GLU A 39 -19.45 9.42 -8.24
C GLU A 39 -18.88 10.73 -7.63
N ILE A 40 -18.90 10.87 -6.30
CA ILE A 40 -18.29 12.01 -5.59
C ILE A 40 -16.76 12.01 -5.76
N ALA A 41 -16.12 10.84 -5.71
CA ALA A 41 -14.69 10.72 -5.95
C ALA A 41 -14.31 11.15 -7.38
N TYR A 42 -15.13 10.81 -8.38
CA TYR A 42 -14.91 11.23 -9.77
C TYR A 42 -15.05 12.74 -9.97
N ASP A 43 -16.03 13.39 -9.34
CA ASP A 43 -16.24 14.84 -9.46
C ASP A 43 -15.14 15.66 -8.75
N THR A 44 -14.57 15.13 -7.66
CA THR A 44 -13.50 15.81 -6.91
C THR A 44 -12.09 15.55 -7.44
N LEU A 45 -11.85 14.42 -8.12
CA LEU A 45 -10.54 14.04 -8.65
C LEU A 45 -10.46 14.08 -10.18
N GLY A 46 -11.56 14.42 -10.87
CA GLY A 46 -11.70 14.31 -12.33
C GLY A 46 -10.71 15.13 -13.15
N ASP A 47 -10.13 16.19 -12.57
CA ASP A 47 -9.15 17.06 -13.23
C ASP A 47 -7.71 16.90 -12.68
N PHE A 48 -7.49 15.97 -11.73
CA PHE A 48 -6.15 15.70 -11.20
C PHE A 48 -5.39 14.73 -12.12
N ASP A 49 -4.63 15.29 -13.07
CA ASP A 49 -3.68 14.53 -13.87
C ASP A 49 -2.44 14.13 -13.03
N PHE A 50 -2.53 12.94 -12.43
CA PHE A 50 -1.43 12.32 -11.68
C PHE A 50 -0.13 12.17 -12.51
N ASN A 51 -0.20 12.13 -13.85
CA ASN A 51 0.99 11.99 -14.67
C ASN A 51 1.77 13.30 -14.76
N LYS A 52 1.08 14.44 -14.82
CA LYS A 52 1.70 15.77 -14.87
C LYS A 52 2.48 16.06 -13.59
N GLU A 53 1.87 15.82 -12.44
CA GLU A 53 2.51 16.08 -11.13
C GLU A 53 3.65 15.08 -10.85
N LYS A 54 3.54 13.84 -11.34
CA LYS A 54 4.60 12.83 -11.21
C LYS A 54 5.87 13.16 -11.99
N GLU A 55 5.75 13.70 -13.21
CA GLU A 55 6.92 14.16 -13.98
C GLU A 55 7.59 15.37 -13.32
N GLU A 56 6.80 16.27 -12.73
CA GLU A 56 7.32 17.42 -11.99
C GLU A 56 8.09 16.98 -10.73
N ILE A 57 7.54 16.03 -9.96
CA ILE A 57 8.20 15.43 -8.79
C ILE A 57 9.47 14.66 -9.19
N LYS A 58 9.48 13.98 -10.35
CA LYS A 58 10.66 13.28 -10.88
C LYS A 58 11.79 14.26 -11.22
N SER A 59 11.47 15.42 -11.79
CA SER A 59 12.44 16.49 -12.07
C SER A 59 13.02 17.12 -10.80
N ILE A 60 12.23 17.16 -9.73
CA ILE A 60 12.70 17.58 -8.40
C ILE A 60 13.62 16.51 -7.84
N GLY A 61 13.19 15.24 -7.88
CA GLY A 61 13.96 14.09 -7.37
C GLY A 61 15.33 13.92 -8.00
N SER A 62 15.48 14.20 -9.30
CA SER A 62 16.78 14.10 -9.99
C SER A 62 17.80 15.09 -9.45
N ARG A 63 17.40 16.30 -9.02
CA ARG A 63 18.31 17.26 -8.37
C ARG A 63 18.91 16.75 -7.06
N TYR A 64 18.28 15.75 -6.45
CA TYR A 64 18.78 15.11 -5.24
C TYR A 64 19.55 13.83 -5.53
N VAL A 65 19.76 13.43 -6.79
CA VAL A 65 20.59 12.29 -7.16
C VAL A 65 21.84 12.80 -7.85
N SER A 66 23.02 12.50 -7.29
CA SER A 66 24.27 12.87 -7.95
C SER A 66 24.66 11.81 -8.98
N GLU A 67 24.79 12.22 -10.24
CA GLU A 67 25.40 11.38 -11.28
C GLU A 67 26.94 11.35 -11.14
N GLU A 68 27.52 12.44 -10.65
CA GLU A 68 28.97 12.60 -10.49
C GLU A 68 29.55 11.87 -9.27
N TYR A 69 28.79 11.78 -8.18
CA TYR A 69 29.25 11.14 -6.95
C TYR A 69 28.69 9.73 -6.83
N ARG A 70 29.56 8.74 -7.09
CA ARG A 70 29.29 7.33 -6.77
C ARG A 70 29.82 6.98 -5.39
N CYS A 71 29.11 6.09 -4.71
CA CYS A 71 29.53 5.56 -3.43
C CYS A 71 30.81 4.72 -3.61
N PRO A 72 31.92 5.01 -2.90
CA PRO A 72 33.16 4.24 -3.02
C PRO A 72 33.06 2.83 -2.43
N ARG A 73 32.02 2.53 -1.65
CA ARG A 73 31.84 1.21 -1.01
C ARG A 73 31.04 0.21 -1.86
N CYS A 74 30.06 0.69 -2.61
CA CYS A 74 29.15 -0.18 -3.39
C CYS A 74 28.94 0.26 -4.85
N GLY A 75 29.53 1.38 -5.27
CA GLY A 75 29.33 1.93 -6.62
C GLY A 75 27.95 2.52 -6.90
N GLY A 76 27.03 2.47 -5.91
CA GLY A 76 25.68 3.03 -6.00
C GLY A 76 25.68 4.56 -6.13
N MET A 77 24.55 5.10 -6.58
CA MET A 77 24.36 6.55 -6.68
C MET A 77 24.25 7.17 -5.29
N MET A 78 24.83 8.37 -5.11
CA MET A 78 24.59 9.14 -3.90
C MET A 78 23.34 10.01 -4.06
N VAL A 79 22.58 10.10 -2.98
CA VAL A 79 21.33 10.86 -2.89
C VAL A 79 21.47 11.90 -1.79
N MET A 80 21.08 13.14 -2.08
CA MET A 80 21.07 14.23 -1.13
C MET A 80 19.91 14.04 -0.16
N ARG A 81 20.23 13.85 1.11
CA ARG A 81 19.28 13.70 2.21
C ARG A 81 19.43 14.89 3.15
N SER A 82 18.35 15.26 3.82
CA SER A 82 18.35 16.30 4.86
C SER A 82 18.31 15.63 6.23
N GLY A 83 19.24 16.00 7.10
CA GLY A 83 19.25 15.60 8.52
C GLY A 83 19.26 16.82 9.43
N ILE A 84 19.33 16.57 10.74
CA ILE A 84 19.35 17.62 11.77
C ILE A 84 20.53 18.59 11.64
N TYR A 85 21.66 18.12 11.10
CA TYR A 85 22.88 18.92 10.88
C TYR A 85 22.96 19.52 9.47
N GLY A 86 21.86 19.46 8.71
CA GLY A 86 21.79 19.94 7.34
C GLY A 86 21.81 18.82 6.30
N LYS A 87 22.06 19.21 5.05
CA LYS A 87 22.02 18.30 3.90
C LYS A 87 23.33 17.52 3.79
N PHE A 88 23.23 16.22 3.45
CA PHE A 88 24.37 15.33 3.26
C PHE A 88 24.10 14.36 2.12
N TRP A 89 25.17 13.83 1.52
CA TRP A 89 25.09 12.77 0.53
C TRP A 89 25.05 11.42 1.22
N GLY A 90 23.98 10.65 1.02
CA GLY A 90 23.83 9.27 1.50
C GLY A 90 23.76 8.29 0.35
N CYS A 91 24.23 7.06 0.54
CA CYS A 91 24.10 6.02 -0.47
C CYS A 91 22.62 5.67 -0.74
N ASN A 92 22.26 5.37 -2.00
CA ASN A 92 20.93 4.87 -2.35
C ASN A 92 20.62 3.48 -1.72
N HIS A 93 21.62 2.60 -1.59
CA HIS A 93 21.51 1.25 -1.00
C HIS A 93 21.46 1.21 0.54
N TYR A 94 21.00 2.25 1.22
CA TYR A 94 20.74 2.14 2.66
C TYR A 94 19.55 1.17 2.90
N PRO A 95 19.61 0.21 3.86
CA PRO A 95 20.52 0.10 5.01
C PRO A 95 21.80 -0.73 4.77
N GLU A 96 21.93 -1.38 3.62
CA GLU A 96 23.07 -2.26 3.28
C GLU A 96 24.37 -1.47 3.15
N CYS A 97 24.31 -0.27 2.57
CA CYS A 97 25.42 0.67 2.50
C CYS A 97 25.11 1.94 3.30
N ARG A 98 25.80 2.09 4.45
CA ARG A 98 25.66 3.25 5.34
C ARG A 98 26.69 4.36 5.09
N TYR A 99 27.32 4.37 3.91
CA TYR A 99 28.29 5.42 3.57
C TYR A 99 27.57 6.77 3.41
N THR A 100 28.10 7.79 4.09
CA THR A 100 27.65 9.17 4.00
C THR A 100 28.84 10.07 3.69
N ARG A 101 28.56 11.21 3.05
CA ARG A 101 29.55 12.23 2.73
C ARG A 101 28.93 13.61 2.96
N ASN A 102 29.68 14.49 3.60
CA ASN A 102 29.25 15.87 3.78
C ASN A 102 29.32 16.63 2.46
N ILE A 103 28.40 17.58 2.29
CA ILE A 103 28.47 18.55 1.20
C ILE A 103 29.65 19.46 1.55
N LYS A 104 30.70 19.46 0.72
CA LYS A 104 31.77 20.45 0.86
C LYS A 104 31.18 21.81 0.48
N SER A 105 31.30 22.78 1.39
CA SER A 105 30.93 24.18 1.14
C SER A 105 31.92 24.85 0.19
#